data_AF-A0A0V0XNB2-F1
#
_entry.id   AF-A0A0V0XNB2-F1
#
_cell.length_a   1.000
_cell.length_b   1.000
_cell.length_c   1.000
_cell.angle_alpha   90.00
_cell.angle_beta   90.00
_cell.angle_gamma   90.00
#
_symmetry.space_group_name_H-M   'P 1'
#
loop_
_entity.id
_entity.type
_entity.pdbx_description
1 polymer ?
#
loop_
_entity_poly.entity_id
_entity_poly.type
_entity_poly.pdbx_seq_one_letter_code
_entity_poly.pdbx_strand_id
1 'polypeptide(L)' 'LVFATGYNIRLLAASRTWGMDGTFKIVPQWYQQLFTIHAFAAAKLVPAVCCLCTDKDIGTYGFKSQA' A
#
# COMPACT_ATOMS: atom_id res chain seq x y z
N LEU A 1 -2.01 -11.49 -0.78
CA LEU A 1 -2.08 -11.41 -2.26
C LEU A 1 -1.71 -9.99 -2.70
N VAL A 2 -0.82 -9.82 -3.68
CA VAL A 2 -0.31 -8.51 -4.10
C VAL A 2 -0.61 -8.27 -5.58
N PHE A 3 -1.10 -7.08 -5.91
CA PHE A 3 -1.42 -6.65 -7.26
C PHE A 3 -0.60 -5.41 -7.62
N ALA A 4 0.10 -5.46 -8.75
CA ALA A 4 0.79 -4.34 -9.34
C ALA A 4 1.01 -4.59 -10.84
N THR A 5 1.16 -3.52 -11.61
CA THR A 5 1.66 -3.60 -13.00
C THR A 5 3.15 -3.28 -13.03
N GLY A 6 3.87 -3.77 -14.05
CA GLY A 6 5.28 -3.42 -14.23
C GLY A 6 5.51 -1.91 -14.36
N TYR A 7 4.56 -1.18 -14.96
CA TYR A 7 4.58 0.28 -15.02
C TYR A 7 4.47 0.91 -13.63
N ASN A 8 3.52 0.46 -12.81
CA ASN A 8 3.32 1.00 -11.47
C ASN A 8 4.52 0.76 -10.56
N ILE A 9 5.18 -0.39 -10.68
CA ILE A 9 6.42 -0.69 -9.94
C ILE A 9 7.55 0.25 -10.38
N ARG A 10 7.72 0.49 -11.68
CA ARG A 10 8.70 1.45 -12.19
C ARG A 10 8.40 2.88 -11.73
N LEU A 11 7.13 3.27 -11.73
CA LEU A 11 6.67 4.57 -11.23
C LEU A 11 7.00 4.72 -9.73
N LEU A 12 6.69 3.70 -8.92
CA LEU A 12 6.99 3.71 -7.50
C LEU A 12 8.50 3.78 -7.24
N ALA A 13 9.31 3.01 -7.98
CA ALA A 13 10.76 3.03 -7.86
C ALA A 13 11.39 4.37 -8.27
N ALA A 14 10.77 5.10 -9.20
CA ALA A 14 11.22 6.43 -9.62
C ALA A 14 10.70 7.56 -8.71
N SER A 15 9.71 7.29 -7.85
CA SER A 15 9.08 8.32 -7.02
C SER A 15 9.93 8.62 -5.79
N ARG A 16 10.20 9.91 -5.54
CA ARG A 16 10.93 10.37 -4.35
C ARG A 16 10.08 10.33 -3.08
N THR A 17 8.77 10.38 -3.24
CA THR A 17 7.82 10.40 -2.12
C THR A 17 6.76 9.37 -2.40
N TRP A 18 6.62 8.42 -1.47
CA TRP A 18 5.59 7.41 -1.52
C TRP A 18 4.89 7.33 -0.17
N GLY A 19 3.63 6.93 -0.20
CA GLY A 19 2.79 6.77 0.99
C GLY A 19 2.26 5.35 1.09
N MET A 20 1.92 4.95 2.30
CA MET A 20 1.22 3.69 2.56
C MET A 20 -0.08 4.01 3.26
N ASP A 21 -1.17 3.37 2.82
CA ASP A 21 -2.47 3.44 3.48
C ASP A 21 -3.00 2.02 3.72
N GLY A 22 -3.76 1.86 4.79
CA GLY A 22 -4.37 0.59 5.17
C GLY A 22 -5.82 0.85 5.55
N THR A 23 -6.77 0.22 4.85
CA THR A 23 -8.18 0.36 5.19
C THR A 23 -8.60 -0.78 6.13
N PHE A 24 -9.22 -0.38 7.25
CA PHE A 24 -9.58 -1.29 8.34
C PHE A 24 -11.02 -1.81 8.27
N LYS A 25 -11.86 -1.27 7.36
CA LYS A 25 -13.32 -1.32 7.51
C LYS A 25 -14.06 -2.32 6.64
N ILE A 26 -13.74 -2.47 5.35
CA ILE A 26 -14.45 -3.41 4.46
C ILE A 26 -13.47 -3.99 3.45
N VAL A 27 -13.25 -5.29 3.54
CA VAL A 27 -12.51 -6.10 2.58
C VAL A 27 -13.30 -7.39 2.30
N PRO A 28 -13.05 -8.09 1.18
CA PRO A 28 -13.73 -9.35 0.91
C PRO A 28 -13.53 -10.33 2.07
N GLN A 29 -14.52 -11.18 2.35
CA GLN A 29 -14.61 -12.04 3.55
C GLN A 29 -13.33 -12.86 3.86
N TRP A 30 -12.54 -13.22 2.84
CA TRP A 30 -11.31 -13.99 2.98
C TRP A 30 -10.10 -13.17 3.46
N TYR A 31 -10.22 -11.85 3.50
CA TYR A 31 -9.15 -10.93 3.86
C TYR A 31 -9.56 -10.11 5.08
N GLN A 32 -8.58 -9.70 5.86
CA GLN A 32 -8.77 -8.87 7.05
C GLN A 32 -8.34 -7.42 6.81
N GLN A 33 -7.58 -7.16 5.74
CA GLN A 33 -7.08 -5.83 5.43
C GLN A 33 -6.72 -5.63 3.95
N LEU A 34 -6.98 -4.43 3.43
CA LEU A 34 -6.46 -3.94 2.16
C LEU A 34 -5.43 -2.87 2.46
N PHE A 35 -4.22 -3.09 1.97
CA PHE A 35 -3.09 -2.21 2.11
C PHE A 35 -2.66 -1.69 0.74
N THR A 36 -2.42 -0.40 0.61
CA THR A 36 -2.05 0.24 -0.64
C THR A 36 -0.77 1.03 -0.49
N ILE A 37 0.14 0.90 -1.47
CA ILE A 37 1.33 1.74 -1.58
C ILE A 37 1.09 2.72 -2.72
N HIS A 38 1.21 4.00 -2.43
CA HIS A 38 0.97 5.09 -3.36
C HIS A 38 2.29 5.73 -3.77
N ALA A 39 2.49 5.90 -5.07
CA ALA A 39 3.54 6.77 -5.59
C ALA A 39 2.98 8.20 -5.70
N PHE A 40 3.82 9.20 -5.42
CA PHE A 40 3.48 10.58 -5.75
C PHE A 40 3.91 10.89 -7.18
N ALA A 41 2.95 11.28 -8.02
CA ALA A 41 3.17 11.60 -9.43
C ALA A 41 2.23 12.73 -9.87
N ALA A 42 2.76 13.72 -10.58
CA ALA A 42 1.99 14.87 -11.07
C ALA A 42 1.10 15.54 -10.00
N ALA A 43 1.67 15.74 -8.80
CA ALA A 43 1.00 16.29 -7.62
C ALA A 43 -0.19 15.46 -7.09
N LYS A 44 -0.26 14.17 -7.44
CA LYS A 44 -1.32 13.25 -7.00
C LYS A 44 -0.73 11.97 -6.39
N LEU A 45 -1.45 11.42 -5.42
CA LEU A 45 -1.20 10.08 -4.88
C LEU A 45 -1.86 9.04 -5.80
N VAL A 46 -1.05 8.20 -6.43
CA VAL A 46 -1.51 7.14 -7.32
C VAL A 46 -1.23 5.78 -6.66
N PRO A 47 -2.25 4.93 -6.41
CA PRO A 47 -2.02 3.57 -5.92
C PRO A 47 -1.17 2.79 -6.93
N ALA A 48 0.03 2.41 -6.53
CA ALA A 48 0.97 1.64 -7.35
C ALA A 48 0.89 0.15 -7.03
N VAL A 49 0.67 -0.20 -5.76
CA VAL A 49 0.59 -1.58 -5.26
C VAL A 49 -0.61 -1.73 -4.36
N CYS A 50 -1.37 -2.81 -4.53
CA CYS A 50 -2.49 -3.18 -3.67
C CYS A 50 -2.25 -4.58 -3.08
N CYS A 51 -2.36 -4.70 -1.76
CA CYS A 51 -2.12 -5.93 -1.02
C CYS A 51 -3.38 -6.33 -0.24
N LEU A 52 -3.93 -7.49 -0.54
CA LEU A 52 -4.97 -8.14 0.27
C LEU A 52 -4.29 -9.05 1.29
N CYS A 53 -4.47 -8.74 2.58
CA CYS A 53 -3.87 -9.46 3.70
C CYS A 53 -4.92 -10.28 4.44
N THR A 54 -4.60 -11.51 4.80
CA THR A 54 -5.47 -12.43 5.56
C THR A 54 -5.34 -12.26 7.07
N ASP A 55 -4.33 -11.51 7.52
CA ASP A 55 -4.07 -11.18 8.91
C ASP A 55 -4.00 -9.65 9.09
N LYS A 56 -4.21 -9.21 10.32
CA LYS A 56 -4.29 -7.81 10.72
C LYS A 56 -3.65 -7.63 12.10
N ASP A 57 -2.34 -7.84 12.18
CA ASP A 57 -1.59 -7.52 13.38
C ASP A 57 -1.25 -6.02 13.46
N ILE A 58 -1.69 -5.37 14.55
CA ILE A 58 -1.35 -3.98 14.89
C ILE A 58 0.16 -3.83 15.10
N GLY A 59 0.85 -4.88 15.58
CA GLY A 59 2.31 -4.91 15.72
C GLY A 59 3.06 -4.68 14.40
N THR A 60 2.45 -5.05 13.27
CA THR A 60 3.02 -4.85 11.92
C THR A 60 3.10 -3.36 11.53
N TYR A 61 2.26 -2.50 12.12
CA TYR A 61 2.23 -1.05 11.88
C TYR A 61 3.05 -0.24 12.88
N GLY A 62 3.35 -0.80 14.06
CA GLY A 62 4.02 -0.09 15.16
C GLY A 62 5.48 0.29 14.90
N PHE A 63 6.05 -0.08 13.75
CA PHE A 63 7.47 0.10 13.43
C PHE A 63 7.70 0.88 12.12
N LYS A 64 7.00 1.98 11.86
CA LYS A 64 7.30 2.85 10.70
C LYS A 64 7.11 4.34 11.00
N SER A 65 7.90 4.87 11.93
CA SER A 65 8.26 6.29 11.94
C SER A 65 9.73 6.44 12.35
N GLN A 66 10.65 6.23 11.41
CA GLN A 66 12.03 6.69 11.57
C GLN A 66 12.55 7.26 10.24
N ALA A 67 12.95 8.53 10.34
CA ALA A 67 13.69 9.39 9.41
C ALA A 67 13.01 9.78 8.09
#